data_AF-A0A3D3S923-F1
#
_entry.id   AF-A0A3D3S923-F1
#
_cell.length_a   1.000
_cell.length_b   1.000
_cell.length_c   1.000
_cell.angle_alpha   90.00
_cell.angle_beta   90.00
_cell.angle_gamma   90.00
#
_symmetry.space_group_name_H-M   'P 1'
#
loop_
_entity.id
_entity.type
_entity.pdbx_description
1 polymer ?
#
loop_
_entity_poly.entity_id
_entity_poly.type
_entity_poly.pdbx_seq_one_letter_code
_entity_poly.pdbx_strand_id
1 'polypeptide(L)'
;VEVMAFTAAQIPDIANRKYPAELAGALYPEGIPITPEADLPRLIRDLAVDECVFSYSDVPYAHVMSLSALVNAAGASFTLLGPKDTQIKSTKPVIAVCAVRTGSGKSQTSRKIVQMLMARGLKVVAIRHPMPYGDLVRQKVQRFATVADLAYHKCTIEEMEEYEPHIVRGNVIYSGVDYEAILRQAEKEADVILWDGGNNDFSFYVPDLMITVA
;
A
#
# COMPACT_ATOMS: atom_id res chain seq x y z
N VAL A 1 -3.22 -22.01 -1.46
CA VAL A 1 -2.86 -21.15 -0.31
C VAL A 1 -4.16 -20.65 0.28
N GLU A 2 -4.38 -20.94 1.56
CA GLU A 2 -5.52 -20.44 2.33
C GLU A 2 -4.97 -19.46 3.38
N VAL A 3 -5.55 -18.26 3.45
CA VAL A 3 -5.15 -17.20 4.37
C VAL A 3 -6.03 -17.31 5.60
N MET A 4 -5.42 -17.74 6.71
CA MET A 4 -6.14 -18.00 7.96
C MET A 4 -6.52 -16.72 8.71
N ALA A 5 -5.64 -15.73 8.73
CA ALA A 5 -5.85 -14.45 9.39
C ALA A 5 -4.84 -13.41 8.91
N PHE A 6 -5.16 -12.13 9.10
CA PHE A 6 -4.18 -11.06 9.18
C PHE A 6 -3.94 -10.69 10.64
N THR A 7 -2.75 -10.17 10.93
CA THR A 7 -2.39 -9.64 12.24
C THR A 7 -2.30 -8.12 12.20
N ALA A 8 -2.70 -7.47 13.29
CA ALA A 8 -2.69 -6.03 13.49
C ALA A 8 -1.64 -5.64 14.52
N ALA A 9 -0.78 -4.69 14.15
CA ALA A 9 0.28 -4.16 15.01
C ALA A 9 0.26 -2.62 15.07
N GLN A 10 0.31 -1.95 13.91
CA GLN A 10 0.56 -0.50 13.84
C GLN A 10 -0.71 0.35 13.75
N ILE A 11 -1.78 -0.14 13.12
CA ILE A 11 -2.98 0.65 12.85
C ILE A 11 -3.94 0.55 14.05
N PRO A 12 -4.30 1.68 14.69
CA PRO A 12 -5.28 1.67 15.77
C PRO A 12 -6.63 1.10 15.32
N ASP A 13 -7.29 0.38 16.23
CA ASP A 13 -8.66 -0.12 16.06
C ASP A 13 -8.91 -1.01 14.83
N ILE A 14 -7.85 -1.53 14.18
CA ILE A 14 -8.00 -2.49 13.08
C ILE A 14 -8.11 -3.93 13.57
N ALA A 15 -7.56 -4.23 14.75
CA ALA A 15 -7.70 -5.53 15.39
C ALA A 15 -9.18 -5.84 15.67
N ASN A 16 -9.56 -7.11 15.53
CA ASN A 16 -10.93 -7.60 15.67
C ASN A 16 -11.91 -7.15 14.56
N ARG A 17 -11.41 -6.49 13.50
CA ARG A 17 -12.15 -6.31 12.25
C ARG A 17 -11.97 -7.53 11.35
N LYS A 18 -12.68 -7.52 10.22
CA LYS A 18 -12.43 -8.44 9.10
C LYS A 18 -11.96 -7.64 7.89
N TYR A 19 -10.99 -8.19 7.17
CA TYR A 19 -10.76 -7.79 5.80
C TYR A 19 -11.96 -8.23 4.96
N PRO A 20 -12.61 -7.33 4.22
CA PRO A 20 -13.94 -7.56 3.66
C PRO A 20 -13.93 -8.61 2.55
N ALA A 21 -14.99 -9.41 2.47
CA ALA A 21 -15.16 -10.48 1.48
C ALA A 21 -15.10 -9.95 0.03
N GLU A 22 -15.61 -8.74 -0.19
CA GLU A 22 -15.62 -8.02 -1.46
C GLU A 22 -14.21 -7.71 -1.99
N LEU A 23 -13.20 -7.74 -1.11
CA LEU A 23 -11.79 -7.53 -1.45
C LEU A 23 -10.94 -8.80 -1.27
N ALA A 24 -11.39 -9.75 -0.46
CA ALA A 24 -10.66 -10.98 -0.18
C ALA A 24 -10.72 -12.00 -1.34
N GLY A 25 -11.70 -11.88 -2.23
CA GLY A 25 -11.90 -12.79 -3.37
C GLY A 25 -12.74 -14.01 -3.03
N ALA A 26 -13.02 -14.84 -4.04
CA ALA A 26 -14.05 -15.89 -3.97
C ALA A 26 -13.80 -16.99 -2.92
N LEU A 27 -12.55 -17.16 -2.47
CA LEU A 27 -12.19 -18.17 -1.46
C LEU A 27 -12.55 -17.73 -0.02
N TYR A 28 -12.87 -16.45 0.20
CA TYR A 28 -13.14 -15.91 1.54
C TYR A 28 -14.47 -15.15 1.58
N PRO A 29 -15.62 -15.85 1.39
CA PRO A 29 -16.95 -15.24 1.36
C PRO A 29 -17.33 -14.55 2.68
N GLU A 30 -16.69 -14.94 3.79
CA GLU A 30 -16.89 -14.38 5.13
C GLU A 30 -15.86 -13.30 5.51
N GLY A 31 -14.97 -12.94 4.58
CA GLY A 31 -13.80 -12.10 4.82
C GLY A 31 -12.68 -12.84 5.58
N ILE A 32 -11.56 -12.14 5.80
CA ILE A 32 -10.39 -12.69 6.51
C ILE A 32 -10.31 -12.00 7.89
N PRO A 33 -10.23 -12.74 9.00
CA PRO A 33 -10.16 -12.13 10.33
C PRO A 33 -8.86 -11.33 10.51
N ILE A 34 -8.96 -10.17 11.17
CA ILE A 34 -7.82 -9.36 11.58
C ILE A 34 -7.71 -9.47 13.10
N THR A 35 -6.58 -9.99 13.58
CA THR A 35 -6.36 -10.33 14.99
C THR A 35 -5.16 -9.56 15.56
N PRO A 36 -5.03 -9.36 16.88
CA PRO A 36 -3.83 -8.75 17.45
C PRO A 36 -2.57 -9.57 17.12
N GLU A 37 -1.46 -8.91 16.79
CA GLU A 37 -0.17 -9.60 16.56
C GLU A 37 0.28 -10.45 17.76
N ALA A 38 -0.07 -10.03 18.98
CA ALA A 38 0.23 -10.77 20.22
C ALA A 38 -0.36 -12.19 20.24
N ASP A 39 -1.42 -12.46 19.46
CA ASP A 39 -2.05 -13.77 19.37
C ASP A 39 -1.34 -14.73 18.39
N LEU A 40 -0.35 -14.23 17.62
CA LEU A 40 0.33 -14.98 16.56
C LEU A 40 0.81 -16.39 16.98
N PRO A 41 1.50 -16.60 18.13
CA PRO A 41 1.90 -17.94 18.55
C PRO A 41 0.72 -18.89 18.76
N ARG A 42 -0.39 -18.37 19.30
CA ARG A 42 -1.59 -19.15 19.56
C ARG A 42 -2.28 -19.49 18.24
N LEU A 43 -2.44 -18.53 17.35
CA LEU A 43 -3.04 -18.71 16.03
C LEU A 43 -2.31 -19.77 15.20
N ILE A 44 -0.97 -19.76 15.21
CA ILE A 44 -0.16 -20.75 14.51
C ILE A 44 -0.51 -22.18 14.95
N ARG A 45 -0.62 -22.40 16.26
CA ARG A 45 -0.93 -23.73 16.81
C ARG A 45 -2.39 -24.12 16.63
N ASP A 46 -3.31 -23.23 16.97
CA ASP A 46 -4.75 -23.50 16.98
C ASP A 46 -5.29 -23.73 15.56
N LEU A 47 -4.73 -23.02 14.57
CA LEU A 47 -5.14 -23.09 13.16
C LEU A 47 -4.22 -23.95 12.30
N ALA A 48 -3.20 -24.58 12.89
CA ALA A 48 -2.18 -25.37 12.20
C ALA A 48 -1.57 -24.64 10.99
N VAL A 49 -1.13 -23.39 11.19
CA VAL A 49 -0.58 -22.55 10.12
C VAL A 49 0.77 -23.07 9.66
N ASP A 50 0.93 -23.26 8.34
CA ASP A 50 2.20 -23.70 7.74
C ASP A 50 3.21 -22.57 7.54
N GLU A 51 2.72 -21.35 7.25
CA GLU A 51 3.56 -20.21 6.85
C GLU A 51 2.97 -18.88 7.34
N CYS A 52 3.82 -18.02 7.88
CA CYS A 52 3.53 -16.62 8.19
C CYS A 52 4.30 -15.71 7.24
N VAL A 53 3.55 -14.94 6.45
CA VAL A 53 4.10 -13.95 5.53
C VAL A 53 4.14 -12.58 6.21
N PHE A 54 5.32 -12.03 6.39
CA PHE A 54 5.50 -10.71 6.99
C PHE A 54 5.17 -9.60 5.98
N SER A 55 4.23 -8.73 6.33
CA SER A 55 3.68 -7.69 5.44
C SER A 55 3.55 -6.31 6.11
N TYR A 56 4.41 -6.00 7.08
CA TYR A 56 4.48 -4.66 7.68
C TYR A 56 5.62 -3.84 7.09
N SER A 57 5.53 -2.53 7.27
CA SER A 57 6.57 -1.57 6.86
C SER A 57 6.91 -0.62 8.00
N ASP A 58 7.99 0.15 7.83
CA ASP A 58 8.53 1.08 8.84
C ASP A 58 8.80 0.45 10.22
N VAL A 59 9.29 -0.81 10.21
CA VAL A 59 9.69 -1.49 11.44
C VAL A 59 11.21 -1.69 11.54
N PRO A 60 11.79 -1.73 12.75
CA PRO A 60 13.19 -2.05 12.94
C PRO A 60 13.50 -3.51 12.57
N TYR A 61 14.71 -3.76 12.05
CA TYR A 61 15.21 -5.12 11.76
C TYR A 61 15.05 -6.08 12.94
N ALA A 62 15.34 -5.61 14.16
CA ALA A 62 15.21 -6.42 15.38
C ALA A 62 13.79 -6.93 15.62
N HIS A 63 12.76 -6.16 15.25
CA HIS A 63 11.36 -6.58 15.37
C HIS A 63 11.03 -7.68 14.36
N VAL A 64 11.45 -7.53 13.10
CA VAL A 64 11.28 -8.57 12.06
C VAL A 64 11.93 -9.89 12.49
N MET A 65 13.16 -9.84 12.99
CA MET A 65 13.87 -11.05 13.43
C MET A 65 13.26 -11.68 14.68
N SER A 66 12.72 -10.86 15.59
CA SER A 66 12.01 -11.37 16.77
C SER A 66 10.73 -12.11 16.38
N LEU A 67 9.96 -11.57 15.42
CA LEU A 67 8.78 -12.25 14.88
C LEU A 67 9.14 -13.54 14.15
N SER A 68 10.20 -13.53 13.34
CA SER A 68 10.68 -14.75 12.66
C SER A 68 11.04 -15.86 13.65
N ALA A 69 11.76 -15.53 14.73
CA ALA A 69 12.10 -16.50 15.77
C ALA A 69 10.85 -17.04 16.48
N LEU A 70 9.87 -16.19 16.77
CA LEU A 70 8.60 -16.57 17.38
C LEU A 70 7.78 -17.51 16.48
N VAL A 71 7.67 -17.20 15.19
CA VAL A 71 6.95 -18.01 14.20
C VAL A 71 7.59 -19.40 14.07
N ASN A 72 8.92 -19.46 13.92
CA ASN A 72 9.65 -20.71 13.83
C ASN A 72 9.51 -21.55 15.12
N ALA A 73 9.56 -20.91 16.30
CA ALA A 73 9.35 -21.59 17.58
C ALA A 73 7.93 -22.11 17.77
N ALA A 74 6.93 -21.47 17.13
CA ALA A 74 5.55 -21.93 17.12
C ALA A 74 5.28 -23.05 16.10
N GLY A 75 6.24 -23.34 15.19
CA GLY A 75 6.20 -24.47 14.26
C GLY A 75 5.88 -24.13 12.81
N ALA A 76 5.73 -22.85 12.45
CA ALA A 76 5.46 -22.40 11.08
C ALA A 76 6.71 -21.84 10.40
N SER A 77 6.67 -21.74 9.07
CA SER A 77 7.69 -21.03 8.28
C SER A 77 7.48 -19.52 8.33
N PHE A 78 8.56 -18.74 8.29
CA PHE A 78 8.50 -17.27 8.19
C PHE A 78 9.02 -16.80 6.84
N THR A 79 8.20 -16.05 6.11
CA THR A 79 8.50 -15.62 4.74
C THR A 79 8.48 -14.11 4.58
N LEU A 80 9.50 -13.59 3.91
CA LEU A 80 9.61 -12.20 3.46
C LEU A 80 9.45 -12.17 1.94
N LEU A 81 8.34 -11.64 1.45
CA LEU A 81 8.10 -11.54 0.02
C LEU A 81 8.97 -10.45 -0.62
N GLY A 82 9.58 -10.78 -1.76
CA GLY A 82 10.38 -9.84 -2.52
C GLY A 82 9.56 -9.08 -3.56
N PRO A 83 10.14 -8.04 -4.19
CA PRO A 83 9.48 -7.29 -5.26
C PRO A 83 8.92 -8.16 -6.41
N LYS A 84 9.60 -9.28 -6.72
CA LYS A 84 9.14 -10.21 -7.75
C LYS A 84 7.76 -10.82 -7.43
N ASP A 85 7.46 -11.01 -6.15
CA ASP A 85 6.25 -11.69 -5.70
C ASP A 85 5.11 -10.69 -5.41
N THR A 86 5.44 -9.42 -5.18
CA THR A 86 4.47 -8.39 -4.76
C THR A 86 4.17 -7.32 -5.80
N GLN A 87 5.01 -7.18 -6.84
CA GLN A 87 4.84 -6.11 -7.82
C GLN A 87 3.92 -6.49 -8.98
N ILE A 88 3.09 -5.53 -9.36
CA ILE A 88 2.21 -5.62 -10.51
C ILE A 88 2.87 -4.93 -11.71
N LYS A 89 2.84 -5.57 -12.89
CA LYS A 89 3.37 -4.95 -14.12
C LYS A 89 2.34 -4.00 -14.74
N SER A 90 2.79 -2.77 -15.02
CA SER A 90 2.02 -1.79 -15.79
C SER A 90 2.27 -1.93 -17.30
N THR A 91 1.25 -1.55 -18.07
CA THR A 91 1.29 -1.30 -19.52
C THR A 91 1.82 0.10 -19.85
N LYS A 92 1.92 1.00 -18.86
CA LYS A 92 2.51 2.34 -18.98
C LYS A 92 3.89 2.38 -18.32
N PRO A 93 4.77 3.31 -18.74
CA PRO A 93 6.01 3.57 -18.02
C PRO A 93 5.75 3.96 -16.56
N VAL A 94 6.46 3.33 -15.62
CA VAL A 94 6.37 3.60 -14.18
C VAL A 94 7.66 4.21 -13.67
N ILE A 95 7.55 5.37 -13.03
CA ILE A 95 8.62 5.95 -12.21
C ILE A 95 8.22 5.80 -10.74
N ALA A 96 9.03 5.07 -9.98
CA ALA A 96 8.81 4.91 -8.55
C ALA A 96 9.74 5.82 -7.74
N VAL A 97 9.18 6.50 -6.74
CA VAL A 97 9.92 7.28 -5.76
C VAL A 97 9.70 6.64 -4.39
N CYS A 98 10.75 6.01 -3.86
CA CYS A 98 10.79 5.39 -2.53
C CYS A 98 11.79 6.13 -1.63
N ALA A 99 11.84 5.81 -0.33
CA ALA A 99 12.87 6.34 0.55
C ALA A 99 13.35 5.31 1.56
N VAL A 100 14.55 5.49 2.09
CA VAL A 100 15.11 4.61 3.13
C VAL A 100 14.45 4.81 4.50
N ARG A 101 13.83 5.99 4.72
CA ARG A 101 13.10 6.36 5.92
C ARG A 101 12.06 7.45 5.66
N THR A 102 11.08 7.55 6.55
CA THR A 102 10.12 8.66 6.57
C THR A 102 10.83 10.00 6.80
N GLY A 103 10.38 11.05 6.12
CA GLY A 103 10.96 12.40 6.24
C GLY A 103 12.16 12.70 5.34
N SER A 104 12.65 11.77 4.51
CA SER A 104 13.78 12.04 3.57
C SER A 104 13.45 12.95 2.38
N GLY A 105 12.23 13.50 2.27
CA GLY A 105 11.86 14.44 1.19
C GLY A 105 11.28 13.79 -0.07
N LYS A 106 10.72 12.58 0.08
CA LYS A 106 10.08 11.81 -1.00
C LYS A 106 9.02 12.63 -1.78
N SER A 107 8.06 13.23 -1.07
CA SER A 107 6.97 13.99 -1.70
C SER A 107 7.45 15.23 -2.48
N GLN A 108 8.56 15.86 -2.06
CA GLN A 108 9.14 16.97 -2.82
C GLN A 108 9.75 16.47 -4.13
N THR A 109 10.44 15.33 -4.08
CA THR A 109 11.03 14.66 -5.25
C THR A 109 9.93 14.25 -6.23
N SER A 110 8.88 13.58 -5.75
CA SER A 110 7.71 13.18 -6.53
C SER A 110 7.06 14.37 -7.24
N ARG A 111 6.78 15.47 -6.51
CA ARG A 111 6.21 16.69 -7.10
C ARG A 111 7.12 17.32 -8.16
N LYS A 112 8.44 17.32 -7.95
CA LYS A 112 9.37 17.88 -8.93
C LYS A 112 9.37 17.06 -10.22
N ILE A 113 9.34 15.73 -10.12
CA ILE A 113 9.27 14.82 -11.28
C ILE A 113 7.96 15.07 -12.05
N VAL A 114 6.83 15.09 -11.34
CA VAL A 114 5.51 15.38 -11.94
C VAL A 114 5.53 16.68 -12.73
N GLN A 115 6.02 17.77 -12.12
CA GLN A 115 6.12 19.08 -12.79
C GLN A 115 6.99 19.01 -14.05
N MET A 116 8.14 18.31 -13.98
CA MET A 116 9.04 18.17 -15.12
C MET A 116 8.44 17.36 -16.27
N LEU A 117 7.60 16.36 -15.98
CA LEU A 117 6.91 15.56 -16.98
C LEU A 117 5.72 16.32 -17.59
N MET A 118 4.91 16.97 -16.75
CA MET A 118 3.79 17.81 -17.19
C MET A 118 4.25 19.00 -18.03
N ALA A 119 5.39 19.63 -17.71
CA ALA A 119 5.99 20.69 -18.52
C ALA A 119 6.41 20.21 -19.92
N ARG A 120 6.54 18.90 -20.14
CA ARG A 120 6.78 18.28 -21.45
C ARG A 120 5.48 17.83 -22.14
N GLY A 121 4.32 18.17 -21.58
CA GLY A 121 3.01 17.82 -22.12
C GLY A 121 2.54 16.39 -21.83
N LEU A 122 3.23 15.66 -20.94
CA LEU A 122 2.83 14.30 -20.56
C LEU A 122 1.74 14.32 -19.48
N LYS A 123 0.74 13.46 -19.63
CA LYS A 123 -0.25 13.18 -18.59
C LYS A 123 0.36 12.26 -17.55
N VAL A 124 0.52 12.77 -16.34
CA VAL A 124 1.05 11.99 -15.21
C VAL A 124 -0.10 11.67 -14.27
N VAL A 125 -0.16 10.42 -13.82
CA VAL A 125 -0.99 10.00 -12.70
C VAL A 125 -0.07 9.56 -11.58
N ALA A 126 -0.24 10.16 -10.39
CA ALA A 126 0.44 9.69 -9.19
C ALA A 126 -0.43 8.67 -8.46
N ILE A 127 0.17 7.60 -7.96
CA ILE A 127 -0.51 6.61 -7.13
C ILE A 127 0.14 6.64 -5.75
N ARG A 128 -0.69 6.76 -4.70
CA ARG A 128 -0.29 6.81 -3.30
C ARG A 128 -1.01 5.75 -2.48
N HIS A 129 -0.47 5.45 -1.30
CA HIS A 129 -1.17 4.63 -0.32
C HIS A 129 -2.35 5.39 0.28
N PRO A 130 -3.46 4.71 0.60
CA PRO A 130 -4.56 5.29 1.37
C PRO A 130 -4.22 5.29 2.86
N MET A 131 -4.98 6.06 3.64
CA MET A 131 -5.11 5.83 5.07
C MET A 131 -6.28 4.85 5.31
N PRO A 132 -6.02 3.58 5.66
CA PRO A 132 -7.04 2.51 5.65
C PRO A 132 -7.89 2.48 6.92
N TYR A 133 -8.19 3.64 7.51
CA TYR A 133 -8.96 3.73 8.75
C TYR A 133 -10.47 3.50 8.53
N GLY A 134 -10.96 3.87 7.34
CA GLY A 134 -12.38 3.89 7.02
C GLY A 134 -12.94 2.57 6.47
N ASP A 135 -13.85 2.72 5.51
CA ASP A 135 -14.51 1.63 4.79
C ASP A 135 -13.62 1.21 3.61
N LEU A 136 -12.93 0.07 3.76
CA LEU A 136 -11.99 -0.44 2.75
C LEU A 136 -12.67 -0.75 1.41
N VAL A 137 -13.95 -1.15 1.41
CA VAL A 137 -14.70 -1.44 0.18
C VAL A 137 -14.94 -0.14 -0.59
N ARG A 138 -15.29 0.94 0.10
CA ARG A 138 -15.39 2.29 -0.51
C ARG A 138 -14.05 2.87 -0.90
N GLN A 139 -12.98 2.48 -0.23
CA GLN A 139 -11.59 2.85 -0.55
C GLN A 139 -10.92 1.87 -1.54
N LYS A 140 -11.68 1.03 -2.25
CA LYS A 140 -11.11 0.09 -3.22
C LYS A 140 -10.28 0.79 -4.30
N VAL A 141 -10.89 1.79 -4.96
CA VAL A 141 -10.25 2.66 -5.94
C VAL A 141 -10.83 4.07 -5.78
N GLN A 142 -9.96 5.05 -5.55
CA GLN A 142 -10.33 6.46 -5.43
C GLN A 142 -9.49 7.29 -6.39
N ARG A 143 -10.13 8.25 -7.07
CA ARG A 143 -9.50 9.12 -8.06
C ARG A 143 -9.72 10.56 -7.63
N PHE A 144 -8.64 11.32 -7.55
CA PHE A 144 -8.64 12.71 -7.13
C PHE A 144 -8.07 13.59 -8.25
N ALA A 145 -8.91 14.44 -8.83
CA ALA A 145 -8.53 15.42 -9.84
C ALA A 145 -8.87 16.85 -9.42
N THR A 146 -9.75 17.03 -8.45
CA THR A 146 -10.18 18.32 -7.91
C THR A 146 -10.20 18.30 -6.39
N VAL A 147 -10.11 19.48 -5.76
CA VAL A 147 -10.14 19.59 -4.30
C VAL A 147 -11.48 19.07 -3.73
N ALA A 148 -12.57 19.17 -4.51
CA ALA A 148 -13.87 18.63 -4.12
C ALA A 148 -13.85 17.10 -3.94
N ASP A 149 -12.97 16.39 -4.64
CA ASP A 149 -12.84 14.93 -4.54
C ASP A 149 -12.34 14.52 -3.14
N LEU A 150 -11.54 15.36 -2.47
CA LEU A 150 -11.07 15.11 -1.11
C LEU A 150 -12.24 15.02 -0.11
N ALA A 151 -13.19 15.95 -0.22
CA ALA A 151 -14.40 15.95 0.60
C ALA A 151 -15.34 14.79 0.22
N TYR A 152 -15.50 14.52 -1.07
CA TYR A 152 -16.34 13.43 -1.58
C TYR A 152 -15.89 12.07 -1.06
N HIS A 153 -14.58 11.81 -1.09
CA HIS A 153 -13.98 10.57 -0.60
C HIS A 153 -13.75 10.54 0.92
N LYS A 154 -14.11 11.61 1.64
CA LYS A 154 -13.95 11.75 3.09
C LYS A 154 -12.51 11.55 3.55
N CYS A 155 -11.58 12.19 2.84
CA CYS A 155 -10.16 12.06 3.15
C CYS A 155 -9.84 12.48 4.59
N THR A 156 -8.88 11.78 5.18
CA THR A 156 -8.31 12.19 6.47
C THR A 156 -7.48 13.46 6.31
N ILE A 157 -7.09 14.08 7.43
CA ILE A 157 -6.23 15.27 7.41
C ILE A 157 -4.89 14.93 6.75
N GLU A 158 -4.32 13.78 7.07
CA GLU A 158 -3.07 13.28 6.51
C GLU A 158 -3.18 13.07 4.99
N GLU A 159 -4.27 12.46 4.52
CA GLU A 159 -4.51 12.30 3.07
C GLU A 159 -4.64 13.67 2.37
N MET A 160 -5.35 14.62 2.98
CA MET A 160 -5.48 15.96 2.41
C MET A 160 -4.13 16.68 2.32
N GLU A 161 -3.30 16.62 3.37
CA GLU A 161 -1.95 17.20 3.38
C GLU A 161 -1.05 16.62 2.27
N GLU A 162 -1.22 15.33 1.96
CA GLU A 162 -0.47 14.67 0.89
C GLU A 162 -1.04 14.92 -0.51
N TYR A 163 -2.36 14.92 -0.67
CA TYR A 163 -3.01 14.88 -1.97
C TYR A 163 -3.29 16.27 -2.54
N GLU A 164 -3.76 17.20 -1.71
CA GLU A 164 -4.11 18.56 -2.13
C GLU A 164 -2.98 19.25 -2.91
N PRO A 165 -1.69 19.18 -2.49
CA PRO A 165 -0.60 19.82 -3.23
C PRO A 165 -0.46 19.34 -4.68
N HIS A 166 -0.81 18.10 -4.99
CA HIS A 166 -0.78 17.60 -6.38
C HIS A 166 -1.98 18.09 -7.17
N ILE A 167 -3.17 18.00 -6.56
CA ILE A 167 -4.45 18.33 -7.18
C ILE A 167 -4.51 19.81 -7.58
N VAL A 168 -4.10 20.72 -6.69
CA VAL A 168 -4.10 22.17 -6.98
C VAL A 168 -3.10 22.56 -8.09
N ARG A 169 -2.16 21.66 -8.41
CA ARG A 169 -1.19 21.82 -9.51
C ARG A 169 -1.66 21.12 -10.81
N GLY A 170 -2.89 20.60 -10.83
CA GLY A 170 -3.49 19.96 -11.99
C GLY A 170 -3.07 18.50 -12.21
N ASN A 171 -2.43 17.86 -11.22
CA ASN A 171 -2.06 16.46 -11.29
C ASN A 171 -3.19 15.57 -10.74
N VAL A 172 -3.39 14.40 -11.35
CA VAL A 172 -4.35 13.40 -10.86
C VAL A 172 -3.66 12.45 -9.88
N ILE A 173 -4.33 12.16 -8.76
CA ILE A 173 -3.93 11.13 -7.82
C ILE A 173 -4.92 9.97 -7.85
N TYR A 174 -4.41 8.75 -7.77
CA TYR A 174 -5.18 7.61 -7.32
C TYR A 174 -4.69 7.10 -5.98
N SER A 175 -5.63 6.61 -5.18
CA SER A 175 -5.35 5.95 -3.90
C SER A 175 -6.40 4.86 -3.65
N GLY A 176 -6.10 3.95 -2.74
CA GLY A 176 -7.00 2.88 -2.34
C GLY A 176 -6.28 1.57 -2.05
N VAL A 177 -7.06 0.53 -1.73
CA VAL A 177 -6.52 -0.73 -1.20
C VAL A 177 -6.36 -1.84 -2.23
N ASP A 178 -6.92 -1.69 -3.44
CA ASP A 178 -6.77 -2.65 -4.54
C ASP A 178 -5.83 -2.08 -5.62
N TYR A 179 -4.53 -2.32 -5.45
CA TYR A 179 -3.49 -1.73 -6.30
C TYR A 179 -3.56 -2.19 -7.76
N GLU A 180 -4.07 -3.39 -8.04
CA GLU A 180 -4.31 -3.85 -9.41
C GLU A 180 -5.44 -3.03 -10.04
N ALA A 181 -6.59 -2.92 -9.35
CA ALA A 181 -7.72 -2.17 -9.87
C ALA A 181 -7.38 -0.67 -10.03
N ILE A 182 -6.63 -0.08 -9.10
CA ILE A 182 -6.11 1.28 -9.19
C ILE A 182 -5.24 1.44 -10.44
N LEU A 183 -4.27 0.55 -10.64
CA LEU A 183 -3.37 0.60 -11.78
C LEU A 183 -4.15 0.58 -13.10
N ARG A 184 -5.12 -0.33 -13.23
CA ARG A 184 -5.94 -0.44 -14.45
C ARG A 184 -6.77 0.81 -14.73
N GLN A 185 -7.16 1.59 -13.72
CA GLN A 185 -7.83 2.87 -13.95
C GLN A 185 -6.84 3.97 -14.34
N ALA A 186 -5.71 4.07 -13.63
CA ALA A 186 -4.66 5.04 -13.92
C ALA A 186 -4.12 4.90 -15.35
N GLU A 187 -3.92 3.67 -15.82
CA GLU A 187 -3.43 3.37 -17.18
C GLU A 187 -4.31 3.92 -18.31
N LYS A 188 -5.60 4.19 -18.05
CA LYS A 188 -6.53 4.70 -19.07
C LYS A 188 -6.33 6.18 -19.39
N GLU A 189 -5.75 6.95 -18.48
CA GLU A 189 -5.58 8.39 -18.65
C GLU A 189 -4.14 8.89 -18.51
N ALA A 190 -3.22 8.04 -18.04
CA ALA A 190 -1.80 8.36 -17.90
C ALA A 190 -0.98 8.02 -19.15
N ASP A 191 -0.04 8.90 -19.47
CA ASP A 191 1.11 8.57 -20.31
C ASP A 191 2.24 7.97 -19.48
N VAL A 192 2.39 8.43 -18.21
CA VAL A 192 3.37 7.94 -17.24
C VAL A 192 2.73 7.82 -15.86
N ILE A 193 3.02 6.72 -15.17
CA ILE A 193 2.57 6.51 -13.79
C ILE A 193 3.72 6.85 -12.84
N LEU A 194 3.42 7.67 -11.84
CA LEU A 194 4.33 7.92 -10.73
C LEU A 194 3.86 7.12 -9.52
N TRP A 195 4.62 6.13 -9.10
CA TRP A 195 4.43 5.52 -7.78
C TRP A 195 5.10 6.40 -6.73
N ASP A 196 4.31 7.00 -5.86
CA ASP A 196 4.78 7.86 -4.78
C ASP A 196 4.69 7.09 -3.46
N GLY A 197 5.76 6.36 -3.16
CA GLY A 197 5.74 5.31 -2.14
C GLY A 197 5.51 5.81 -0.73
N GLY A 198 4.93 4.97 0.11
CA GLY A 198 4.77 5.19 1.55
C GLY A 198 6.01 4.75 2.30
N ASN A 199 6.21 5.29 3.50
CA ASN A 199 7.18 4.80 4.49
C ASN A 199 8.56 4.49 3.89
N ASN A 200 9.02 3.26 4.05
CA ASN A 200 10.22 2.67 3.46
C ASN A 200 9.92 1.46 2.56
N ASP A 201 8.69 1.40 2.03
CA ASP A 201 8.22 0.27 1.22
C ASP A 201 8.88 0.18 -0.17
N PHE A 202 8.89 -1.04 -0.70
CA PHE A 202 9.12 -1.24 -2.14
C PHE A 202 7.97 -0.63 -2.94
N SER A 203 8.22 -0.35 -4.22
CA SER A 203 7.11 -0.06 -5.12
C SER A 203 6.21 -1.28 -5.27
N PHE A 204 4.89 -1.07 -5.30
CA PHE A 204 3.92 -2.14 -5.58
C PHE A 204 3.72 -2.35 -7.09
N TYR A 205 4.37 -1.53 -7.91
CA TYR A 205 4.40 -1.66 -9.35
C TYR A 205 5.82 -1.91 -9.81
N VAL A 206 6.00 -2.69 -10.88
CA VAL A 206 7.32 -2.89 -11.49
C VAL A 206 7.78 -1.57 -12.11
N PRO A 207 8.82 -0.90 -11.57
CA PRO A 207 9.26 0.39 -12.06
C PRO A 207 10.14 0.22 -13.30
N ASP A 208 10.02 1.11 -14.26
CA ASP A 208 11.00 1.29 -15.34
C ASP A 208 12.15 2.22 -14.89
N LEU A 209 11.89 3.06 -13.89
CA LEU A 209 12.88 3.85 -13.16
C LEU A 209 12.54 3.88 -11.66
N MET A 210 13.47 3.47 -10.81
CA MET A 210 13.36 3.59 -9.35
C MET A 210 14.29 4.68 -8.84
N ILE A 211 13.73 5.64 -8.10
CA ILE A 211 14.47 6.69 -7.40
C ILE A 211 14.29 6.45 -5.90
N THR A 212 15.39 6.23 -5.19
CA THR A 212 15.38 6.07 -3.74
C THR A 212 16.00 7.28 -3.07
N VAL A 213 15.25 7.94 -2.21
CA VAL A 213 15.71 9.10 -1.43
C VAL A 213 16.27 8.62 -0.08
N ALA A 214 17.48 9.07 0.28
CA ALA A 214 18.16 8.69 1.52
C ALA A 214 18.26 9.87 2.49
#